data_AF-X1G9N6-F1
#
_entry.id   AF-X1G9N6-F1
#
_cell.length_a   1.000
_cell.length_b   1.000
_cell.length_c   1.000
_cell.angle_alpha   90.00
_cell.angle_beta   90.00
_cell.angle_gamma   90.00
#
_symmetry.space_group_name_H-M   'P 1'
#
loop_
_entity.id
_entity.type
_entity.pdbx_description
1 polymer ?
#
loop_
_entity_poly.entity_id
_entity_poly.type
_entity_poly.pdbx_seq_one_letter_code
_entity_poly.pdbx_strand_id
1 'polypeptide(L)'
;MHDERQQMLANERIGKLLWKLSLPAGIGMFVMALYNVVDTIFIGQVVGPLGIAGLTIVFPIQILVMGIGMMIGIGGASLISRSLGARDFEKAERTLGNAILLAVILGVL
;
A
#
# COMPACT_ATOMS: atom_id res chain seq x y z
N MET A 1 -23.99 -1.11 -2.94
CA MET A 1 -22.69 -0.58 -2.46
C MET A 1 -21.64 -0.44 -3.55
N HIS A 2 -21.43 -1.43 -4.45
CA HIS A 2 -20.48 -1.27 -5.58
C HIS A 2 -20.92 -0.22 -6.62
N ASP A 3 -22.21 -0.14 -6.94
CA ASP A 3 -22.74 0.82 -7.92
C ASP A 3 -22.58 2.28 -7.50
N GLU A 4 -22.73 2.60 -6.21
CA GLU A 4 -22.61 3.98 -5.71
C GLU A 4 -21.18 4.51 -5.82
N ARG A 5 -20.17 3.66 -5.53
CA ARG A 5 -18.76 4.06 -5.71
C ARG A 5 -18.43 4.25 -7.18
N GLN A 6 -18.90 3.37 -8.06
CA GLN A 6 -18.66 3.51 -9.50
C GLN A 6 -19.33 4.76 -10.08
N GLN A 7 -20.59 5.04 -9.69
CA GLN A 7 -21.29 6.26 -10.09
C GLN A 7 -20.62 7.53 -9.52
N MET A 8 -20.12 7.48 -8.28
CA MET A 8 -19.39 8.60 -7.67
C MET A 8 -18.09 8.91 -8.42
N LEU A 9 -17.30 7.87 -8.75
CA LEU A 9 -16.06 8.02 -9.50
C LEU A 9 -16.31 8.52 -10.94
N ALA A 10 -17.44 8.14 -11.54
CA ALA A 10 -17.79 8.54 -12.91
C ALA A 10 -18.40 9.94 -13.02
N ASN A 11 -19.16 10.41 -12.01
CA ASN A 11 -20.00 11.60 -12.14
C ASN A 11 -19.60 12.79 -11.22
N GLU A 12 -18.79 12.60 -10.17
CA GLU A 12 -18.35 13.73 -9.32
C GLU A 12 -17.23 14.56 -9.98
N ARG A 13 -17.19 15.86 -9.66
CA ARG A 13 -16.11 16.76 -10.09
C ARG A 13 -14.77 16.30 -9.51
N ILE A 14 -13.74 16.23 -10.36
CA ILE A 14 -12.38 15.76 -10.03
C ILE A 14 -11.84 16.40 -8.74
N GLY A 15 -11.96 17.72 -8.57
CA GLY A 15 -11.45 18.40 -7.37
C GLY A 15 -12.09 17.93 -6.05
N LYS A 16 -13.41 17.69 -6.04
CA LYS A 16 -14.12 17.17 -4.86
C LYS A 16 -13.72 15.71 -4.58
N LEU A 17 -13.57 14.92 -5.65
CA LEU A 17 -13.18 13.51 -5.56
C LEU A 17 -11.75 13.35 -5.04
N LEU A 18 -10.82 14.18 -5.51
CA LEU A 18 -9.44 14.23 -5.02
C LEU A 18 -9.39 14.49 -3.52
N TRP A 19 -10.09 15.52 -3.03
CA TRP A 19 -10.12 15.78 -1.58
C TRP A 19 -10.75 14.63 -0.80
N LYS A 20 -11.84 14.05 -1.31
CA LYS A 20 -12.58 12.98 -0.63
C LYS A 20 -11.79 11.66 -0.53
N LEU A 21 -10.91 11.37 -1.49
CA LEU A 21 -10.09 10.15 -1.51
C LEU A 21 -8.68 10.38 -0.93
N SER A 22 -8.04 11.50 -1.28
CA SER A 22 -6.66 11.78 -0.87
C SER A 22 -6.55 12.19 0.59
N LEU A 23 -7.57 12.87 1.16
CA LEU A 23 -7.50 13.27 2.57
C LEU A 23 -7.48 12.06 3.52
N PRO A 24 -8.39 11.06 3.41
CA PRO A 24 -8.28 9.84 4.20
C PRO A 24 -6.97 9.08 3.99
N ALA A 25 -6.52 8.97 2.73
CA ALA A 25 -5.26 8.29 2.41
C ALA A 25 -4.06 9.01 3.04
N GLY A 26 -4.02 10.35 2.96
CA GLY A 26 -2.97 11.17 3.55
C GLY A 26 -2.93 11.09 5.08
N ILE A 27 -4.09 11.09 5.74
CA ILE A 27 -4.18 10.85 7.19
C ILE A 27 -3.62 9.47 7.54
N GLY A 28 -3.97 8.44 6.77
CA GLY A 28 -3.43 7.09 6.97
C GLY A 28 -1.90 7.05 6.87
N MET A 29 -1.34 7.71 5.84
CA MET A 29 0.10 7.82 5.67
C MET A 29 0.76 8.62 6.81
N PHE A 30 0.10 9.66 7.32
CA PHE A 30 0.60 10.44 8.44
C PHE A 30 0.65 9.60 9.74
N VAL A 31 -0.41 8.84 10.03
CA VAL A 31 -0.42 7.92 11.20
C VAL A 31 0.66 6.85 11.06
N MET A 32 0.87 6.31 9.85
CA MET A 32 1.93 5.36 9.58
C MET A 32 3.33 5.96 9.81
N ALA A 33 3.55 7.22 9.42
CA ALA A 33 4.81 7.91 9.72
C ALA A 33 5.01 8.11 11.23
N LEU A 34 3.95 8.50 11.96
CA LEU A 34 4.00 8.60 13.42
C LEU A 34 4.32 7.26 14.09
N TYR A 35 3.76 6.16 13.58
CA TYR A 35 4.09 4.82 14.06
C TYR A 35 5.59 4.53 13.96
N ASN A 36 6.22 4.85 12.82
CA ASN A 36 7.68 4.66 12.66
C ASN A 36 8.51 5.51 13.64
N VAL A 37 8.08 6.74 13.92
CA VAL A 37 8.74 7.62 14.89
C VAL A 37 8.63 7.04 16.30
N VAL A 38 7.43 6.64 16.71
CA VAL A 38 7.17 6.06 18.02
C VAL A 38 7.94 4.75 18.18
N ASP A 39 7.91 3.86 17.19
CA ASP A 39 8.66 2.60 17.18
C ASP A 39 10.16 2.82 17.42
N THR A 40 10.76 3.78 16.69
CA THR A 40 12.17 4.13 16.85
C THR A 40 12.47 4.69 18.24
N ILE A 41 11.59 5.53 18.80
CA ILE A 41 11.73 6.06 20.18
C ILE A 41 11.68 4.93 21.20
N PHE A 42 10.71 4.01 21.08
CA PHE A 42 10.58 2.88 21.98
C PHE A 42 11.81 1.97 21.92
N ILE A 43 12.30 1.65 20.73
CA ILE A 43 13.53 0.86 20.56
C ILE A 43 14.73 1.61 21.18
N GLY A 44 14.83 2.92 20.94
CA GLY A 44 15.87 3.76 21.55
C GLY A 44 15.82 3.82 23.07
N GLN A 45 14.64 3.76 23.68
CA GLN A 45 14.47 3.77 25.13
C GLN A 45 14.69 2.39 25.78
N VAL A 46 14.22 1.32 25.14
CA VAL A 46 14.26 -0.05 25.69
C VAL A 46 15.60 -0.74 25.41
N VAL A 47 16.11 -0.61 24.18
CA VAL A 47 17.33 -1.29 23.73
C VAL A 47 18.53 -0.34 23.72
N GLY A 48 18.30 0.97 23.62
CA GLY A 48 19.36 1.96 23.58
C GLY A 48 19.99 2.15 22.18
N PRO A 49 21.16 2.80 22.11
CA PRO A 49 21.82 3.15 20.85
C PRO A 49 22.15 1.94 19.95
N LEU A 50 22.42 0.78 20.55
CA LEU A 50 22.67 -0.47 19.82
C LEU A 50 21.45 -0.94 19.03
N GLY A 51 20.23 -0.74 19.55
CA GLY A 51 19.00 -1.08 18.84
C GLY A 51 18.80 -0.21 17.61
N ILE A 52 19.04 1.10 17.73
CA ILE A 52 18.96 2.06 16.62
C ILE A 52 20.02 1.76 15.55
N ALA A 53 21.24 1.40 15.96
CA ALA A 53 22.29 0.97 15.04
C ALA A 53 21.87 -0.29 14.26
N GLY A 54 21.27 -1.27 14.93
CA GLY A 54 20.70 -2.46 14.29
C GLY A 54 19.63 -2.14 13.26
N LEU A 55 18.67 -1.25 13.60
CA LEU A 55 17.65 -0.78 12.66
C LEU A 55 18.26 -0.19 11.40
N THR A 56 19.28 0.66 11.55
CA THR A 56 19.95 1.33 10.43
C THR A 56 20.63 0.34 9.49
N ILE A 57 21.21 -0.75 10.04
CA ILE A 57 21.86 -1.80 9.25
C ILE A 57 20.82 -2.62 8.47
N VAL A 58 19.67 -2.90 9.06
CA VAL A 58 18.59 -3.69 8.43
C VAL A 58 17.77 -2.87 7.42
N PHE A 59 17.78 -1.55 7.55
CA PHE A 59 16.96 -0.63 6.75
C PHE A 59 17.03 -0.85 5.23
N PRO A 60 18.20 -1.09 4.60
CA PRO A 60 18.26 -1.39 3.16
C PRO A 60 17.49 -2.65 2.76
N ILE A 61 17.56 -3.69 3.59
CA ILE A 61 16.83 -4.96 3.37
C ILE A 61 15.32 -4.72 3.51
N GLN A 62 14.91 -3.94 4.52
CA GLN A 62 13.52 -3.55 4.71
C GLN A 62 12.96 -2.79 3.50
N ILE A 63 13.73 -1.84 2.94
CA ILE A 63 13.33 -1.10 1.73
C ILE A 63 13.16 -2.05 0.53
N LEU A 64 14.05 -3.03 0.36
CA LEU A 64 13.94 -4.02 -0.72
C LEU A 64 12.66 -4.84 -0.61
N VAL A 65 12.38 -5.39 0.58
CA VAL A 65 11.16 -6.17 0.84
C VAL A 65 9.92 -5.31 0.60
N MET A 66 9.91 -4.09 1.14
CA MET A 66 8.80 -3.14 0.93
C MET A 66 8.62 -2.79 -0.54
N GLY A 67 9.71 -2.58 -1.28
CA GLY A 67 9.68 -2.26 -2.71
C GLY A 67 9.05 -3.37 -3.56
N ILE A 68 9.39 -4.63 -3.28
CA ILE A 68 8.76 -5.78 -3.96
C ILE A 68 7.28 -5.88 -3.59
N GLY A 69 6.93 -5.69 -2.31
CA GLY A 69 5.53 -5.67 -1.87
C GLY A 69 4.72 -4.56 -2.55
N MET A 70 5.29 -3.35 -2.66
CA MET A 70 4.70 -2.23 -3.37
C MET A 70 4.55 -2.50 -4.87
N MET A 71 5.53 -3.13 -5.51
CA MET A 71 5.47 -3.51 -6.91
C MET A 71 4.24 -4.38 -7.19
N ILE A 72 3.99 -5.40 -6.36
CA ILE A 72 2.85 -6.30 -6.54
C ILE A 72 1.54 -5.62 -6.14
N GLY A 73 1.51 -4.92 -5.00
CA GLY A 73 0.30 -4.28 -4.51
C GLY A 73 -0.18 -3.14 -5.43
N ILE A 74 0.67 -2.13 -5.64
CA ILE A 74 0.33 -0.94 -6.44
C ILE A 74 0.31 -1.29 -7.93
N GLY A 75 1.28 -2.06 -8.41
CA GLY A 75 1.31 -2.49 -9.81
C GLY A 75 0.13 -3.40 -10.17
N GLY A 76 -0.20 -4.35 -9.30
CA GLY A 76 -1.39 -5.20 -9.44
C GLY A 76 -2.69 -4.39 -9.40
N ALA A 77 -2.85 -3.49 -8.43
CA ALA A 77 -4.01 -2.61 -8.36
C ALA A 77 -4.18 -1.72 -9.61
N SER A 78 -3.07 -1.23 -10.17
CA SER A 78 -3.07 -0.46 -11.43
C SER A 78 -3.56 -1.30 -12.61
N LEU A 79 -3.06 -2.54 -12.75
CA LEU A 79 -3.51 -3.47 -13.80
C LEU A 79 -4.98 -3.86 -13.64
N ILE A 80 -5.44 -4.11 -12.41
CA ILE A 80 -6.84 -4.41 -12.10
C ILE A 80 -7.73 -3.22 -12.45
N SER A 81 -7.35 -2.01 -12.02
CA SER A 81 -8.10 -0.77 -12.29
C SER A 81 -8.27 -0.53 -13.80
N ARG A 82 -7.19 -0.70 -14.57
CA ARG A 82 -7.23 -0.58 -16.04
C ARG A 82 -8.10 -1.66 -16.70
N SER A 83 -8.04 -2.90 -16.21
CA SER A 83 -8.81 -4.01 -16.78
C SER A 83 -10.31 -3.86 -16.49
N LEU A 84 -10.67 -3.47 -15.26
CA LEU A 84 -12.05 -3.13 -14.90
C LEU A 84 -12.57 -1.94 -15.70
N GLY A 85 -11.76 -0.91 -15.91
CA GLY A 85 -12.11 0.24 -16.76
C GLY A 85 -12.36 -0.15 -18.22
N ALA A 86 -11.66 -1.16 -18.73
CA ALA A 86 -11.88 -1.73 -20.06
C ALA A 86 -13.03 -2.77 -20.12
N ARG A 87 -13.74 -3.02 -19.01
CA ARG A 87 -14.76 -4.08 -18.84
C ARG A 87 -14.24 -5.50 -19.08
N ASP A 88 -12.93 -5.70 -18.96
CA ASP A 88 -12.27 -7.01 -19.04
C ASP A 88 -12.17 -7.63 -17.64
N PHE A 89 -13.28 -8.20 -17.19
CA PHE A 89 -13.42 -8.76 -15.84
C PHE A 89 -12.59 -10.03 -15.64
N GLU A 90 -12.46 -10.87 -16.67
CA GLU A 90 -11.67 -12.11 -16.60
C GLU A 90 -10.19 -11.81 -16.36
N LYS A 91 -9.64 -10.80 -17.07
CA LYS A 91 -8.27 -10.36 -16.85
C LYS A 91 -8.07 -9.73 -15.48
N ALA A 92 -9.06 -8.96 -14.99
CA ALA A 92 -9.00 -8.37 -13.65
C ALA A 92 -8.93 -9.46 -12.56
N GLU A 93 -9.76 -10.50 -12.67
CA GLU A 93 -9.78 -11.63 -11.74
C GLU A 93 -8.47 -12.43 -11.75
N ARG A 94 -7.97 -12.78 -12.94
CA ARG A 94 -6.67 -13.46 -13.07
C ARG A 94 -5.52 -12.65 -12.49
N THR A 95 -5.51 -11.34 -12.72
CA THR A 95 -4.48 -10.44 -12.19
C THR A 95 -4.53 -10.39 -10.66
N LEU A 96 -5.73 -10.35 -10.08
CA LEU A 96 -5.92 -10.39 -8.63
C LEU A 96 -5.43 -11.72 -8.03
N GLY A 97 -5.79 -12.85 -8.63
CA GLY A 97 -5.32 -14.17 -8.20
C GLY A 97 -3.79 -14.28 -8.25
N ASN A 98 -3.17 -13.84 -9.34
CA ASN A 98 -1.71 -13.84 -9.48
C ASN A 98 -1.04 -12.92 -8.45
N ALA A 99 -1.58 -11.71 -8.22
CA ALA A 99 -1.03 -10.78 -7.24
C ALA A 99 -1.07 -11.34 -5.82
N ILE A 100 -2.18 -11.97 -5.42
CA ILE A 100 -2.31 -12.63 -4.11
C ILE A 100 -1.33 -13.81 -3.99
N LEU A 101 -1.23 -14.64 -5.03
CA LEU A 101 -0.32 -15.79 -5.02
C LEU A 101 1.15 -15.35 -4.90
N LEU A 102 1.55 -14.30 -5.62
CA LEU A 102 2.87 -13.71 -5.48
C LEU A 102 3.10 -13.11 -4.08
N ALA A 103 2.11 -12.43 -3.51
CA ALA A 103 2.20 -11.88 -2.16
C ALA A 103 2.36 -12.98 -1.10
N VAL A 104 1.65 -14.10 -1.24
CA VAL A 104 1.78 -15.26 -0.33
C VAL A 104 3.16 -15.92 -0.48
N ILE A 105 3.61 -16.16 -1.71
CA ILE A 105 4.94 -16.78 -1.94
C ILE A 105 6.05 -15.94 -1.31
N LEU A 106 6.01 -14.62 -1.52
CA LEU A 106 7.01 -13.71 -0.96
C LEU A 106 6.87 -13.48 0.54
N GLY A 107 5.67 -13.63 1.10
CA GLY A 107 5.46 -13.54 2.54
C GLY A 107 5.88 -14.81 3.30
N VAL A 108 5.94 -15.95 2.62
CA VAL A 108 6.38 -17.24 3.19
C VAL A 108 7.89 -17.44 3.06
N LEU A 109 8.51 -16.87 2.01
CA LEU A 109 9.96 -16.91 1.77
C LEU A 109 10.74 -15.98 2.70
#